data_AF-A0AAV3PB48-F1
#
_entry.id   AF-A0AAV3PB48-F1
#
_cell.length_a   1.000
_cell.length_b   1.000
_cell.length_c   1.000
_cell.angle_alpha   90.00
_cell.angle_beta   90.00
_cell.angle_gamma   90.00
#
_symmetry.space_group_name_H-M   'P 1'
#
loop_
_entity.id
_entity.type
_entity.pdbx_description
1 polymer ?
#
loop_
_entity_poly.entity_id
_entity_poly.type
_entity_poly.pdbx_seq_one_letter_code
_entity_poly.pdbx_strand_id
1 'polypeptide(L)'
;MNQNQDERAENKFDFAIRTPCTPSRWDEFSAEMTSAWEALCDAYSGDTHGSTDFDALENVRNAILRMTYYWYNFMPLSRGSAAVGFIVLLGLLLAANMEFDGSIPEGVQVDWDAILSFDPSLFINSVKSWLYPSLKITTSWKSSPDIASTLDTVGSVVTALSSYSD
;
A
#
# COMPACT_ATOMS: atom_id res chain seq x y z
N MET A 1 37.35 29.65 -25.03
CA MET A 1 36.68 28.97 -26.14
C MET A 1 36.96 27.48 -25.98
N ASN A 2 35.93 26.72 -25.56
CA ASN A 2 35.65 25.28 -25.71
C ASN A 2 36.76 24.37 -26.29
N GLN A 3 36.97 23.10 -25.87
CA GLN A 3 36.15 22.12 -25.15
C GLN A 3 36.98 20.81 -25.06
N ASN A 4 36.51 19.87 -24.22
CA ASN A 4 36.72 18.41 -24.25
C ASN A 4 37.92 17.85 -23.43
N GLN A 5 37.75 16.84 -22.58
CA GLN A 5 36.57 16.04 -22.23
C GLN A 5 36.84 15.32 -20.90
N ASP A 6 35.74 15.11 -20.18
CA ASP A 6 35.54 14.57 -18.84
C ASP A 6 36.10 13.13 -18.69
N GLU A 7 37.27 12.96 -18.06
CA GLU A 7 37.87 11.65 -17.71
C GLU A 7 37.28 11.05 -16.42
N ARG A 8 35.95 11.01 -16.32
CA ARG A 8 35.24 10.16 -15.37
C ARG A 8 34.14 9.38 -16.08
N ALA A 9 34.57 8.45 -16.91
CA ALA A 9 33.78 7.24 -17.13
C ALA A 9 33.82 6.42 -15.82
N GLU A 10 33.18 6.93 -14.76
CA GLU A 10 32.88 6.16 -13.56
C GLU A 10 32.11 4.92 -14.01
N ASN A 11 32.56 3.74 -13.60
CA ASN A 11 31.99 2.46 -13.98
C ASN A 11 30.49 2.42 -13.63
N LYS A 12 29.62 2.73 -14.60
CA LYS A 12 28.17 2.65 -14.45
C LYS A 12 27.76 1.20 -14.66
N PHE A 13 27.24 0.58 -13.61
CA PHE A 13 26.68 -0.76 -13.66
C PHE A 13 25.17 -0.65 -13.93
N ASP A 14 24.69 -1.43 -14.89
CA ASP A 14 23.27 -1.61 -15.14
C ASP A 14 22.86 -2.96 -14.54
N PHE A 15 21.87 -2.92 -13.64
CA PHE A 15 21.35 -4.10 -12.96
C PHE A 15 19.90 -4.30 -13.40
N ALA A 16 19.60 -5.50 -13.89
CA ALA A 16 18.24 -5.89 -14.23
C ALA A 16 17.86 -7.17 -13.47
N ILE A 17 16.76 -7.11 -12.74
CA ILE A 17 16.11 -8.32 -12.22
C ILE A 17 15.25 -8.91 -13.32
N ARG A 18 15.38 -10.22 -13.54
CA ARG A 18 14.43 -10.98 -14.35
C ARG A 18 13.63 -11.89 -13.46
N THR A 19 12.42 -11.46 -13.13
CA THR A 19 11.45 -12.30 -12.44
C THR A 19 11.05 -13.45 -13.37
N PRO A 20 11.18 -14.72 -12.95
CA PRO A 20 10.75 -15.85 -13.77
C PRO A 20 9.23 -15.79 -14.01
N CYS A 21 8.80 -15.54 -15.24
CA CYS A 21 7.38 -15.51 -15.60
C CYS A 21 6.86 -16.92 -15.92
N THR A 22 7.10 -17.90 -15.05
CA THR A 22 6.55 -19.25 -15.24
C THR A 22 5.08 -19.29 -14.80
N PRO A 23 4.19 -20.03 -15.50
CA PRO A 23 2.80 -20.17 -15.09
C PRO A 23 2.62 -20.65 -13.65
N SER A 24 3.42 -21.63 -13.21
CA SER A 24 3.37 -22.16 -11.84
C SER A 24 3.65 -21.09 -10.78
N ARG A 25 4.66 -20.24 -11.02
CA ARG A 25 4.99 -19.16 -10.09
C ARG A 25 3.87 -18.12 -10.05
N TRP A 26 3.24 -17.85 -11.19
CA TRP A 26 2.09 -16.95 -11.24
C TRP A 26 0.93 -17.48 -10.41
N ASP A 27 0.61 -18.77 -10.52
CA ASP A 27 -0.45 -19.41 -9.72
C ASP A 27 -0.15 -19.35 -8.22
N GLU A 28 1.10 -19.63 -7.82
CA GLU A 28 1.55 -19.56 -6.42
C GLU A 28 1.42 -18.14 -5.85
N PHE A 29 1.93 -17.11 -6.55
CA PHE A 29 1.83 -15.72 -6.09
C PHE A 29 0.40 -15.17 -6.15
N SER A 30 -0.41 -15.62 -7.10
CA SER A 30 -1.83 -15.29 -7.14
C SER A 30 -2.55 -15.83 -5.91
N ALA A 31 -2.28 -17.08 -5.51
CA ALA A 31 -2.84 -17.67 -4.30
C ALA A 31 -2.40 -16.94 -3.02
N GLU A 32 -1.11 -16.60 -2.90
CA GLU A 32 -0.59 -15.81 -1.77
C GLU A 32 -1.19 -14.40 -1.72
N MET A 33 -1.38 -13.74 -2.87
CA MET A 33 -2.05 -12.44 -2.97
C MET A 33 -3.51 -12.52 -2.53
N THR A 34 -4.25 -13.55 -2.96
CA THR A 34 -5.63 -13.78 -2.51
C THR A 34 -5.68 -14.01 -1.00
N SER A 35 -4.81 -14.86 -0.46
CA SER A 35 -4.75 -15.12 0.98
C SER A 35 -4.37 -13.86 1.78
N ALA A 36 -3.43 -13.05 1.29
CA ALA A 36 -3.05 -11.79 1.93
C ALA A 36 -4.19 -10.75 1.90
N TRP A 37 -4.97 -10.71 0.81
CA TRP A 37 -6.15 -9.87 0.70
C TRP A 37 -7.25 -10.29 1.68
N GLU A 38 -7.56 -11.59 1.76
CA GLU A 38 -8.55 -12.12 2.70
C GLU A 38 -8.14 -11.83 4.15
N ALA A 39 -6.87 -12.08 4.50
CA ALA A 39 -6.33 -11.77 5.82
C ALA A 39 -6.41 -10.27 6.16
N LEU A 40 -6.25 -9.39 5.18
CA LEU A 40 -6.44 -7.94 5.36
C LEU A 40 -7.91 -7.60 5.61
N CYS A 41 -8.83 -8.16 4.82
CA CYS A 41 -10.26 -7.97 5.03
C CYS A 41 -10.70 -8.45 6.41
N ASP A 42 -10.23 -9.63 6.83
CA ASP A 42 -10.51 -10.18 8.15
C ASP A 42 -9.93 -9.30 9.27
N ALA A 43 -8.68 -8.85 9.11
CA ALA A 43 -8.03 -7.97 10.08
C ALA A 43 -8.70 -6.60 10.21
N TYR A 44 -9.36 -6.11 9.15
CA TYR A 44 -10.09 -4.84 9.17
C TYR A 44 -11.60 -4.99 9.45
N SER A 45 -12.07 -6.20 9.75
CA SER A 45 -13.48 -6.49 10.03
C SER A 45 -13.84 -6.27 11.51
N GLY A 46 -15.10 -5.91 11.79
CA GLY A 46 -15.61 -5.78 13.15
C GLY A 46 -15.04 -4.57 13.90
N ASP A 47 -14.41 -4.80 15.05
CA ASP A 47 -14.00 -3.75 16.01
C ASP A 47 -12.88 -2.83 15.50
N THR A 48 -12.09 -3.28 14.52
CA THR A 48 -11.06 -2.46 13.88
C THR A 48 -11.63 -1.51 12.83
N HIS A 49 -12.84 -1.79 12.33
CA HIS A 49 -13.48 -0.99 11.30
C HIS A 49 -13.81 0.41 11.85
N GLY A 50 -13.22 1.44 11.26
CA GLY A 50 -13.36 2.81 11.78
C GLY A 50 -12.56 3.10 13.06
N SER A 51 -11.71 2.15 13.50
CA SER A 51 -10.83 2.37 14.66
C SER A 51 -9.84 3.51 14.40
N THR A 52 -9.49 4.20 15.49
CA THR A 52 -8.46 5.24 15.52
C THR A 52 -7.31 4.88 16.46
N ASP A 53 -7.31 3.65 16.99
CA ASP A 53 -6.25 3.16 17.88
C ASP A 53 -5.20 2.40 17.06
N PHE A 54 -3.95 2.87 17.13
CA PHE A 54 -2.85 2.26 16.41
C PHE A 54 -2.49 0.86 16.92
N ASP A 55 -2.74 0.55 18.19
CA ASP A 55 -2.47 -0.79 18.72
C ASP A 55 -3.49 -1.79 18.16
N ALA A 56 -4.77 -1.40 18.12
CA ALA A 56 -5.81 -2.18 17.45
C ALA A 56 -5.57 -2.34 15.92
N LEU A 57 -4.95 -1.36 15.27
CA LEU A 57 -4.66 -1.37 13.83
C LEU A 57 -3.33 -2.06 13.45
N GLU A 58 -2.55 -2.56 14.40
CA GLU A 58 -1.25 -3.19 14.12
C GLU A 58 -1.38 -4.38 13.16
N ASN A 59 -2.39 -5.22 13.36
CA ASN A 59 -2.65 -6.37 12.49
C ASN A 59 -3.07 -5.95 11.08
N VAL A 60 -3.85 -4.85 10.97
CA VAL A 60 -4.24 -4.27 9.68
C VAL A 60 -3.01 -3.78 8.93
N ARG A 61 -2.13 -2.99 9.57
CA ARG A 61 -0.90 -2.51 8.93
C ARG A 61 0.03 -3.65 8.51
N ASN A 62 0.14 -4.71 9.32
CA ASN A 62 0.92 -5.90 8.97
C ASN A 62 0.34 -6.63 7.75
N ALA A 63 -0.98 -6.78 7.68
CA ALA A 63 -1.65 -7.41 6.54
C ALA A 63 -1.49 -6.57 5.25
N ILE A 64 -1.58 -5.23 5.35
CA ILE A 64 -1.31 -4.32 4.21
C ILE A 64 0.13 -4.50 3.70
N LEU A 65 1.12 -4.52 4.61
CA LEU A 65 2.52 -4.72 4.21
C LEU A 65 2.77 -6.11 3.63
N ARG A 66 2.10 -7.15 4.13
CA ARG A 66 2.16 -8.50 3.54
C ARG A 66 1.59 -8.53 2.12
N MET A 67 0.44 -7.88 1.88
CA MET A 67 -0.12 -7.73 0.53
C MET A 67 0.84 -6.98 -0.39
N THR A 68 1.48 -5.93 0.11
CA THR A 68 2.48 -5.14 -0.61
C THR A 68 3.72 -5.97 -0.98
N TYR A 69 4.21 -6.81 -0.06
CA TYR A 69 5.32 -7.74 -0.32
C TYR A 69 5.04 -8.66 -1.50
N TYR A 70 3.86 -9.30 -1.51
CA TYR A 70 3.48 -10.20 -2.59
C TYR A 70 3.21 -9.45 -3.89
N TRP A 71 2.67 -8.22 -3.84
CA TRP A 71 2.52 -7.38 -5.04
C TRP A 71 3.86 -7.13 -5.73
N TYR A 72 4.89 -6.73 -4.97
CA TYR A 72 6.22 -6.45 -5.53
C TYR A 72 6.93 -7.71 -6.01
N ASN A 73 6.74 -8.84 -5.36
CA ASN A 73 7.29 -10.11 -5.82
C ASN A 73 6.49 -10.73 -6.99
N PHE A 74 5.20 -10.45 -7.09
CA PHE A 74 4.35 -10.91 -8.19
C PHE A 74 4.61 -10.09 -9.46
N MET A 75 4.83 -8.78 -9.32
CA MET A 75 4.98 -7.80 -10.42
C MET A 75 3.90 -7.96 -11.51
N PRO A 76 2.60 -7.80 -11.16
CA PRO A 76 1.49 -8.17 -12.05
C PRO A 76 1.38 -7.31 -13.32
N LEU A 77 1.95 -6.09 -13.31
CA LEU A 77 1.85 -5.16 -14.42
C LEU A 77 3.08 -5.22 -15.31
N SER A 78 2.89 -5.11 -16.62
CA SER A 78 3.98 -5.05 -17.59
C SER A 78 4.92 -3.88 -17.36
N ARG A 79 4.43 -2.76 -16.81
CA ARG A 79 5.22 -1.58 -16.40
C ARG A 79 4.55 -0.90 -15.21
N GLY A 80 5.34 -0.35 -14.30
CA GLY A 80 4.85 0.50 -13.21
C GLY A 80 4.40 -0.23 -11.94
N SER A 81 4.63 -1.55 -11.81
CA SER A 81 4.29 -2.32 -10.60
C SER A 81 4.84 -1.68 -9.31
N ALA A 82 6.04 -1.10 -9.35
CA ALA A 82 6.64 -0.40 -8.21
C ALA A 82 5.78 0.79 -7.73
N ALA A 83 5.48 1.71 -8.65
CA ALA A 83 4.69 2.91 -8.37
C ALA A 83 3.25 2.57 -7.96
N VAL A 84 2.59 1.66 -8.69
CA VAL A 84 1.22 1.24 -8.38
C VAL A 84 1.17 0.51 -7.04
N GLY A 85 2.15 -0.35 -6.73
CA GLY A 85 2.22 -1.03 -5.45
C GLY A 85 2.33 -0.06 -4.27
N PHE A 86 3.11 1.01 -4.43
CA PHE A 86 3.22 2.03 -3.40
C PHE A 86 1.91 2.83 -3.24
N ILE A 87 1.25 3.19 -4.34
CA ILE A 87 -0.05 3.86 -4.30
C ILE A 87 -1.12 2.98 -3.63
N VAL A 88 -1.11 1.67 -3.90
CA VAL A 88 -2.03 0.71 -3.27
C VAL A 88 -1.75 0.61 -1.77
N LEU A 89 -0.48 0.51 -1.35
CA LEU A 89 -0.09 0.58 0.07
C LEU A 89 -0.66 1.82 0.75
N LEU A 90 -0.45 3.01 0.17
CA LEU A 90 -0.96 4.26 0.73
C LEU A 90 -2.50 4.32 0.74
N GLY A 91 -3.15 3.84 -0.32
CA GLY A 91 -4.60 3.80 -0.43
C GLY A 91 -5.25 2.89 0.61
N LEU A 92 -4.65 1.73 0.88
CA LEU A 92 -5.13 0.81 1.92
C LEU A 92 -4.95 1.37 3.33
N LEU A 93 -3.81 2.03 3.59
CA LEU A 93 -3.59 2.73 4.86
C LEU A 93 -4.65 3.82 5.05
N LEU A 94 -4.87 4.65 4.01
CA LEU A 94 -5.85 5.73 4.06
C LEU A 94 -7.28 5.21 4.27
N ALA A 95 -7.65 4.11 3.61
CA ALA A 95 -8.94 3.44 3.81
C ALA A 95 -9.13 2.92 5.25
N ALA A 96 -8.03 2.65 5.96
CA ALA A 96 -8.00 2.28 7.37
C ALA A 96 -7.74 3.48 8.30
N ASN A 97 -8.07 4.70 7.87
CA ASN A 97 -7.89 5.96 8.60
C ASN A 97 -6.43 6.31 8.96
N MET A 98 -5.46 5.78 8.23
CA MET A 98 -4.04 6.06 8.44
C MET A 98 -3.47 6.81 7.23
N GLU A 99 -3.20 8.09 7.41
CA GLU A 99 -2.53 8.92 6.42
C GLU A 99 -1.01 8.83 6.61
N PHE A 100 -0.30 8.58 5.52
CA PHE A 100 1.15 8.69 5.47
C PHE A 100 1.54 10.09 5.04
N ASP A 101 2.23 10.82 5.91
CA ASP A 101 2.66 12.21 5.66
C ASP A 101 4.19 12.35 5.52
N GLY A 102 4.89 11.23 5.50
CA GLY A 102 6.34 11.16 5.35
C GLY A 102 6.80 11.08 3.90
N SER A 103 8.09 10.79 3.74
CA SER A 103 8.69 10.42 2.47
C SER A 103 9.44 9.10 2.62
N ILE A 104 9.62 8.38 1.52
CA ILE A 104 10.51 7.23 1.50
C ILE A 104 11.93 7.73 1.84
N PRO A 105 12.66 7.10 2.78
CA PRO A 105 14.01 7.52 3.13
C PRO A 105 14.96 7.51 1.93
N GLU A 106 15.97 8.38 1.96
CA GLU A 106 16.99 8.41 0.91
C GLU A 106 17.71 7.05 0.82
N GLY A 107 17.87 6.54 -0.41
CA GLY A 107 18.51 5.25 -0.66
C GLY A 107 17.60 4.03 -0.44
N VAL A 108 16.36 4.20 0.00
CA VAL A 108 15.38 3.11 0.12
C VAL A 108 14.55 2.99 -1.15
N GLN A 109 14.38 1.76 -1.63
CA GLN A 109 13.45 1.43 -2.70
C GLN A 109 12.57 0.27 -2.24
N VAL A 110 11.29 0.55 -2.00
CA VAL A 110 10.37 -0.37 -1.31
C VAL A 110 10.17 -1.69 -2.06
N ASP A 111 10.16 -1.63 -3.39
CA ASP A 111 10.10 -2.80 -4.26
C ASP A 111 11.37 -3.66 -4.16
N TRP A 112 12.54 -3.05 -4.11
CA TRP A 112 13.81 -3.77 -3.89
C TRP A 112 13.88 -4.40 -2.50
N ASP A 113 13.44 -3.71 -1.46
CA ASP A 113 13.34 -4.28 -0.12
C ASP A 113 12.48 -5.55 -0.12
N ALA A 114 11.37 -5.55 -0.85
CA ALA A 114 10.51 -6.73 -0.97
C ALA A 114 11.15 -7.85 -1.79
N ILE A 115 11.80 -7.54 -2.92
CA ILE A 115 12.41 -8.52 -3.81
C ILE A 115 13.66 -9.17 -3.18
N LEU A 116 14.42 -8.41 -2.39
CA LEU A 116 15.63 -8.89 -1.73
C LEU A 116 15.34 -9.55 -0.37
N SER A 117 14.14 -9.37 0.18
CA SER A 117 13.70 -10.06 1.40
C SER A 117 13.34 -11.51 1.08
N PHE A 118 13.88 -12.44 1.86
CA PHE A 118 13.59 -13.86 1.70
C PHE A 118 12.16 -14.24 2.15
N ASP A 119 11.64 -13.55 3.16
CA ASP A 119 10.29 -13.75 3.68
C ASP A 119 9.60 -12.42 4.00
N PRO A 120 8.24 -12.39 4.04
CA PRO A 120 7.48 -11.17 4.26
C PRO A 120 7.83 -10.45 5.56
N SER A 121 8.26 -11.16 6.61
CA SER A 121 8.50 -10.57 7.93
C SER A 121 9.71 -9.65 7.93
N LEU A 122 10.75 -9.99 7.18
CA LEU A 122 11.94 -9.14 7.01
C LEU A 122 11.58 -7.83 6.30
N PHE A 123 10.81 -7.93 5.21
CA PHE A 123 10.29 -6.77 4.50
C PHE A 123 9.43 -5.88 5.41
N ILE A 124 8.48 -6.48 6.13
CA ILE A 124 7.60 -5.78 7.06
C ILE A 124 8.43 -5.02 8.10
N ASN A 125 9.42 -5.66 8.72
CA ASN A 125 10.27 -5.01 9.72
C ASN A 125 11.11 -3.86 9.14
N SER A 126 11.64 -4.00 7.92
CA SER A 126 12.36 -2.92 7.22
C SER A 126 11.46 -1.72 7.01
N VAL A 127 10.29 -1.94 6.39
CA VAL A 127 9.35 -0.86 6.04
C VAL A 127 8.74 -0.21 7.28
N LYS A 128 8.41 -1.00 8.31
CA LYS A 128 7.91 -0.50 9.59
C LYS A 128 8.77 0.61 10.20
N SER A 129 10.09 0.45 10.12
CA SER A 129 11.04 1.34 10.81
C SER A 129 10.91 2.81 10.40
N TRP A 130 10.50 3.07 9.16
CA TRP A 130 10.34 4.42 8.62
C TRP A 130 8.89 4.77 8.30
N LEU A 131 8.06 3.79 7.93
CA LEU A 131 6.67 4.04 7.57
C LEU A 131 5.83 4.40 8.80
N TYR A 132 5.92 3.61 9.88
CA TYR A 132 5.01 3.74 11.03
C TYR A 132 5.17 5.06 11.80
N PRO A 133 6.40 5.57 12.03
CA PRO A 133 6.57 6.89 12.64
C PRO A 133 5.96 8.05 11.83
N SER A 134 5.70 7.83 10.54
CA SER A 134 5.10 8.80 9.62
C SER A 134 3.63 8.52 9.31
N LEU A 135 2.97 7.65 10.09
CA LEU A 135 1.53 7.45 10.00
C LEU A 135 0.81 8.36 10.99
N LYS A 136 -0.24 9.02 10.52
CA LYS A 136 -1.16 9.84 11.30
C LYS A 136 -2.57 9.27 11.18
N ILE A 137 -3.31 9.28 12.29
CA ILE A 137 -4.72 8.95 12.24
C ILE A 137 -5.48 10.11 11.62
N THR A 138 -6.20 9.85 10.54
CA THR A 138 -7.08 10.81 9.90
C THR A 138 -8.47 10.71 10.51
N THR A 139 -8.90 11.78 11.18
CA THR A 139 -10.27 11.93 11.69
C THR A 139 -11.04 13.03 10.97
N SER A 140 -10.61 13.43 9.77
CA SER A 140 -11.25 14.53 9.01
C SER A 140 -12.73 14.25 8.73
N TRP A 141 -13.12 12.98 8.60
CA TRP A 141 -14.53 12.60 8.46
C TRP A 141 -15.36 12.81 9.73
N LYS A 142 -14.75 12.88 10.93
CA LYS A 142 -15.49 13.10 12.19
C LYS A 142 -16.08 14.51 12.30
N SER A 143 -15.56 15.48 11.54
CA SER A 143 -16.18 16.81 11.45
C SER A 143 -17.40 16.86 10.54
N SER A 144 -17.64 15.82 9.75
CA SER A 144 -18.84 15.71 8.92
C SER A 144 -20.05 15.40 9.80
N PRO A 145 -21.22 16.01 9.52
CA PRO A 145 -22.43 15.73 10.27
C PRO A 145 -22.83 14.26 10.09
N ASP A 146 -23.42 13.69 11.15
CA ASP A 146 -23.92 12.32 11.12
C ASP A 146 -25.01 12.17 10.04
N ILE A 147 -25.00 11.03 9.34
CA ILE A 147 -25.94 10.75 8.25
C ILE A 147 -27.37 10.76 8.80
N ALA A 148 -27.61 10.18 9.98
CA ALA A 148 -28.94 10.17 10.59
C ALA A 148 -29.42 11.58 10.99
N SER A 149 -28.48 12.48 11.30
CA SER A 149 -28.80 13.89 11.59
C SER A 149 -29.08 14.73 10.34
N THR A 150 -28.58 14.30 9.18
CA THR A 150 -28.66 15.04 7.90
C THR A 150 -29.77 14.51 7.00
N LEU A 151 -30.01 13.20 7.02
CA LEU A 151 -31.02 12.49 6.24
C LEU A 151 -32.04 11.88 7.20
N ASP A 152 -33.00 12.72 7.57
CA ASP A 152 -34.06 12.46 8.53
C ASP A 152 -35.03 11.33 8.14
N THR A 153 -35.19 11.06 6.84
CA THR A 153 -36.09 10.03 6.33
C THR A 153 -35.38 9.00 5.45
N VAL A 154 -35.92 7.77 5.43
CA VAL A 154 -35.49 6.72 4.49
C VAL A 154 -35.59 7.20 3.04
N GLY A 155 -36.59 8.03 2.71
CA GLY A 155 -36.73 8.64 1.39
C GLY A 155 -35.58 9.58 1.03
N SER A 156 -35.10 10.38 2.00
CA SER A 156 -33.92 11.25 1.84
C SER A 156 -32.66 10.42 1.58
N VAL A 157 -32.49 9.29 2.29
CA VAL A 157 -31.36 8.35 2.08
C VAL A 157 -31.42 7.71 0.70
N VAL A 158 -32.58 7.17 0.30
CA VAL A 158 -32.74 6.55 -1.03
C VAL A 158 -32.52 7.57 -2.15
N THR A 159 -33.02 8.80 -2.00
CA THR A 159 -32.82 9.87 -2.99
C THR A 159 -31.35 10.23 -3.12
N ALA A 160 -30.62 10.37 -2.01
CA ALA A 160 -29.19 10.66 -2.02
C ALA A 160 -28.36 9.53 -2.65
N LEU A 161 -28.71 8.26 -2.39
CA LEU A 161 -28.01 7.11 -2.98
C LEU A 161 -28.41 6.81 -4.42
N SER A 162 -29.58 7.29 -4.86
CA SER A 162 -30.11 7.10 -6.22
C SER A 162 -29.89 8.30 -7.14
N SER A 163 -29.18 9.35 -6.69
CA SER A 163 -28.85 10.50 -7.53
C SER A 163 -27.76 10.12 -8.53
N TYR A 164 -28.17 9.48 -9.62
CA TYR A 164 -27.37 9.33 -10.83
C TYR A 164 -27.68 10.51 -11.73
N SER A 165 -26.68 11.32 -12.08
CA SER A 165 -26.79 12.32 -13.14
C SER A 165 -26.35 11.67 -14.45
N ASP A 166 -27.24 11.64 -15.45
CA ASP A 166 -26.94 11.25 -16.83
C ASP A 166 -25.79 12.09 -17.44
#